data_AF-A0A6C0KTQ3-F1
#
_entry.id   AF-A0A6C0KTQ3-F1
#
_cell.length_a   1.000
_cell.length_b   1.000
_cell.length_c   1.000
_cell.angle_alpha   90.00
_cell.angle_beta   90.00
_cell.angle_gamma   90.00
#
_symmetry.space_group_name_H-M   'P 1'
#
loop_
_entity.id
_entity.type
_entity.pdbx_description
1 polymer ?
#
loop_
_entity_poly.entity_id
_entity_poly.type
_entity_poly.pdbx_seq_one_letter_code
_entity_poly.pdbx_strand_id
1 'polypeptide(L)'
;MKIFFNGWFGGFEDKTNPGLHMEFFLNLFEKVYSEKCEIGSIENSIILCEFDMLINSRSLIKAKEWKHSYLFSGESTLKCNKHDYTCVLWGERNNKNVVNVPLFISYIYTNNFVKSLETKKEITTIPAHDVCVIISNPRGIERTTFLNELEKHFRVCYAGNYKNNIGGTLVPQYNTQEYFNFVNRFKFIVSMENSREDTYITEKLINGLLSNIIPVYWGCENVHHYINKERFLNLNNINNTGEIIKKMLALKENSQEWLNMVNANVFPNNENKLERTLENIANDIKCVLNKKCWNHISQICCVSNPKFEPERCNMLKELFKRQNVDECFIKYISPTYKHTITKEIYNNNIKEQQVLRLRNTPMRLGELSLFLNYKANLEYIAKNYKDGMFLVFESDILLGKDINNLNEFLTSIKDKDWDLIHIGMYCDGIWLGHQHSWFPTGYVERVKHIYNNNTNVEDITSSNDKFRLSRKFNTRCTDSFLWKYNSIVKYLNWMNTIETNFGVPMDYYMCNFFEKNIDFKHYWSNDEFFKQASNLGIMPSTVQC
;
A
#
# COMPACT_ATOMS: atom_id res chain seq x y z
N MET A 1 -6.87 -25.66 15.51
CA MET A 1 -8.04 -25.30 14.70
C MET A 1 -8.05 -26.09 13.38
N LYS A 2 -9.22 -26.61 12.95
CA LYS A 2 -9.37 -27.39 11.72
C LYS A 2 -9.97 -26.56 10.58
N ILE A 3 -9.40 -26.72 9.39
CA ILE A 3 -9.74 -25.97 8.17
C ILE A 3 -10.11 -26.92 7.06
N PHE A 4 -11.24 -26.66 6.42
CA PHE A 4 -11.67 -27.40 5.24
C PHE A 4 -11.27 -26.65 3.97
N PHE A 5 -10.50 -27.31 3.11
CA PHE A 5 -10.08 -26.77 1.83
C PHE A 5 -10.98 -27.33 0.72
N ASN A 6 -11.64 -26.45 -0.06
CA ASN A 6 -12.57 -26.88 -1.11
C ASN A 6 -12.20 -26.36 -2.50
N GLY A 7 -12.33 -27.23 -3.51
CA GLY A 7 -12.22 -26.85 -4.92
C GLY A 7 -10.79 -26.55 -5.40
N TRP A 8 -9.78 -27.07 -4.71
CA TRP A 8 -8.36 -26.85 -5.03
C TRP A 8 -7.89 -27.77 -6.17
N PHE A 9 -6.83 -27.33 -6.86
CA PHE A 9 -6.21 -28.09 -7.95
C PHE A 9 -5.43 -29.30 -7.44
N GLY A 10 -5.16 -30.25 -8.34
CA GLY A 10 -4.26 -31.38 -8.07
C GLY A 10 -2.87 -30.90 -7.64
N GLY A 11 -2.30 -31.58 -6.66
CA GLY A 11 -1.00 -31.24 -6.10
C GLY A 11 -1.04 -30.29 -4.89
N PHE A 12 -2.21 -29.76 -4.54
CA PHE A 12 -2.38 -28.80 -3.44
C PHE A 12 -2.19 -29.41 -2.05
N GLU A 13 -2.74 -30.62 -1.83
CA GLU A 13 -2.67 -31.28 -0.52
C GLU A 13 -1.41 -32.15 -0.35
N ASP A 14 -1.00 -32.83 -1.41
CA ASP A 14 0.21 -33.68 -1.42
C ASP A 14 1.51 -32.88 -1.62
N LYS A 15 1.41 -31.55 -1.78
CA LYS A 15 2.51 -30.59 -1.95
C LYS A 15 3.34 -30.79 -3.22
N THR A 16 2.75 -31.39 -4.26
CA THR A 16 3.42 -31.58 -5.55
C THR A 16 3.18 -30.43 -6.53
N ASN A 17 2.25 -29.50 -6.23
CA ASN A 17 2.04 -28.33 -7.07
C ASN A 17 3.15 -27.27 -6.85
N PRO A 18 3.83 -26.81 -7.91
CA PRO A 18 4.93 -25.85 -7.78
C PRO A 18 4.50 -24.43 -7.42
N GLY A 19 3.23 -24.08 -7.63
CA GLY A 19 2.74 -22.70 -7.47
C GLY A 19 2.28 -22.40 -6.05
N LEU A 20 1.54 -23.33 -5.45
CA LEU A 20 0.89 -23.14 -4.16
C LEU A 20 0.41 -24.47 -3.58
N HIS A 21 0.62 -24.67 -2.28
CA HIS A 21 0.07 -25.80 -1.53
C HIS A 21 -0.44 -25.38 -0.15
N MET A 22 -1.17 -26.29 0.49
CA MET A 22 -1.93 -26.04 1.73
C MET A 22 -1.13 -25.40 2.88
N GLU A 23 0.17 -25.72 3.02
CA GLU A 23 0.98 -25.20 4.12
C GLU A 23 1.09 -23.67 4.15
N PHE A 24 1.04 -23.00 2.99
CA PHE A 24 0.99 -21.54 2.96
C PHE A 24 -0.18 -21.01 3.80
N PHE A 25 -1.37 -21.60 3.61
CA PHE A 25 -2.57 -21.21 4.33
C PHE A 25 -2.52 -21.64 5.79
N LEU A 26 -2.02 -22.83 6.10
CA LEU A 26 -1.86 -23.27 7.49
C LEU A 26 -0.96 -22.30 8.25
N ASN A 27 0.22 -21.97 7.72
CA ASN A 27 1.17 -21.03 8.32
C ASN A 27 0.59 -19.61 8.46
N LEU A 28 -0.16 -19.15 7.45
CA LEU A 28 -0.82 -17.85 7.50
C LEU A 28 -1.91 -17.83 8.58
N PHE A 29 -2.76 -18.85 8.63
CA PHE A 29 -3.87 -18.91 9.57
C PHE A 29 -3.39 -19.15 11.01
N GLU A 30 -2.30 -19.87 11.24
CA GLU A 30 -1.68 -19.95 12.57
C GLU A 30 -1.33 -18.57 13.14
N LYS A 31 -0.87 -17.64 12.28
CA LYS A 31 -0.59 -16.25 12.67
C LYS A 31 -1.86 -15.43 12.90
N VAL A 32 -2.92 -15.70 12.13
CA VAL A 32 -4.22 -15.04 12.27
C VAL A 32 -4.88 -15.43 13.59
N TYR A 33 -4.92 -16.72 13.90
CA TYR A 33 -5.67 -17.28 15.02
C TYR A 33 -4.82 -17.50 16.28
N SER A 34 -3.50 -17.38 16.17
CA SER A 34 -2.56 -17.67 17.27
C SER A 34 -2.73 -19.09 17.85
N GLU A 35 -3.12 -20.03 16.98
CA GLU A 35 -3.37 -21.44 17.31
C GLU A 35 -2.92 -22.31 16.14
N LYS A 36 -2.43 -23.53 16.44
CA LYS A 36 -2.03 -24.51 15.41
C LYS A 36 -3.18 -24.79 14.44
N CYS A 37 -2.90 -24.79 13.13
CA CYS A 37 -3.90 -25.05 12.09
C CYS A 37 -3.60 -26.37 11.37
N GLU A 38 -4.65 -27.15 11.11
CA GLU A 38 -4.53 -28.42 10.39
C GLU A 38 -5.73 -28.63 9.45
N ILE A 39 -5.57 -29.54 8.49
CA ILE A 39 -6.67 -29.92 7.60
C ILE A 39 -7.72 -30.72 8.38
N GLY A 40 -8.99 -30.38 8.18
CA GLY A 40 -10.12 -31.14 8.68
C GLY A 40 -11.03 -31.62 7.55
N SER A 41 -12.10 -32.30 7.96
CA SER A 41 -13.23 -32.66 7.10
C SER A 41 -14.28 -31.55 7.14
N ILE A 42 -15.30 -31.65 6.28
CA ILE A 42 -16.41 -30.71 6.28
C ILE A 42 -17.15 -30.73 7.63
N GLU A 43 -17.25 -31.87 8.31
CA GLU A 43 -17.97 -32.01 9.58
C GLU A 43 -17.20 -31.33 10.72
N ASN A 44 -15.89 -31.56 10.83
CA ASN A 44 -15.10 -31.16 12.00
C ASN A 44 -14.36 -29.81 11.85
N SER A 45 -14.36 -29.22 10.66
CA SER A 45 -13.73 -27.91 10.42
C SER A 45 -14.66 -26.77 10.80
N ILE A 46 -14.12 -25.69 11.33
CA ILE A 46 -14.88 -24.47 11.63
C ILE A 46 -14.55 -23.32 10.66
N ILE A 47 -13.47 -23.47 9.89
CA ILE A 47 -13.04 -22.55 8.84
C ILE A 47 -13.19 -23.23 7.48
N LEU A 48 -13.69 -22.48 6.50
CA LEU A 48 -13.71 -22.86 5.09
C LEU A 48 -12.68 -22.04 4.32
N CYS A 49 -11.88 -22.67 3.46
CA CYS A 49 -10.98 -22.00 2.53
C CYS A 49 -11.19 -22.54 1.11
N GLU A 50 -11.81 -21.76 0.25
CA GLU A 50 -12.13 -22.15 -1.12
C GLU A 50 -11.17 -21.54 -2.12
N PHE A 51 -10.79 -22.33 -3.12
CA PHE A 51 -10.18 -21.79 -4.33
C PHE A 51 -11.28 -21.27 -5.27
N ASP A 52 -11.08 -20.07 -5.79
CA ASP A 52 -12.08 -19.32 -6.57
C ASP A 52 -12.61 -20.06 -7.80
N MET A 53 -11.81 -20.92 -8.43
CA MET A 53 -12.26 -21.68 -9.59
C MET A 53 -13.21 -22.83 -9.23
N LEU A 54 -13.20 -23.29 -7.97
CA LEU A 54 -13.96 -24.43 -7.45
C LEU A 54 -13.77 -25.69 -8.31
N ILE A 55 -12.53 -26.12 -8.51
CA ILE A 55 -12.18 -27.23 -9.40
C ILE A 55 -12.91 -28.49 -8.95
N ASN A 56 -13.70 -29.07 -9.86
CA ASN A 56 -14.51 -30.28 -9.64
C ASN A 56 -15.41 -30.20 -8.38
N SER A 57 -15.78 -28.99 -7.95
CA SER A 57 -16.58 -28.77 -6.75
C SER A 57 -17.60 -27.64 -6.94
N ARG A 58 -18.41 -27.40 -5.92
CA ARG A 58 -19.29 -26.24 -5.78
C ARG A 58 -18.94 -25.53 -4.47
N SER A 59 -19.32 -24.27 -4.35
CA SER A 59 -19.09 -23.55 -3.10
C SER A 59 -19.88 -24.18 -1.97
N LEU A 60 -19.22 -24.34 -0.82
CA LEU A 60 -19.76 -24.87 0.42
C LEU A 60 -19.98 -23.77 1.46
N ILE A 61 -19.94 -22.50 1.05
CA ILE A 61 -20.17 -21.36 1.92
C ILE A 61 -21.51 -21.43 2.66
N LYS A 62 -22.54 -22.02 2.02
CA LYS A 62 -23.89 -22.22 2.60
C LYS A 62 -24.12 -23.64 3.14
N ALA A 63 -23.10 -24.50 3.15
CA ALA A 63 -23.26 -25.89 3.59
C ALA A 63 -23.53 -25.98 5.10
N LYS A 64 -22.97 -25.06 5.88
CA LYS A 64 -23.22 -24.88 7.31
C LYS A 64 -22.79 -23.49 7.76
N GLU A 65 -23.01 -23.16 9.03
CA GLU A 65 -22.47 -21.94 9.63
C GLU A 65 -20.96 -22.11 9.89
N TRP A 66 -20.15 -21.37 9.13
CA TRP A 66 -18.70 -21.31 9.31
C TRP A 66 -18.33 -20.18 10.26
N LYS A 67 -17.33 -20.40 11.13
CA LYS A 67 -16.79 -19.32 11.98
C LYS A 67 -16.27 -18.19 11.10
N HIS A 68 -15.42 -18.51 10.13
CA HIS A 68 -15.03 -17.63 9.05
C HIS A 68 -14.86 -18.42 7.76
N SER A 69 -15.05 -17.76 6.63
CA SER A 69 -14.81 -18.31 5.30
C SER A 69 -13.80 -17.46 4.53
N TYR A 70 -12.95 -18.16 3.78
CA TYR A 70 -11.92 -17.58 2.93
C TYR A 70 -12.15 -17.96 1.49
N LEU A 71 -11.97 -16.99 0.60
CA LEU A 71 -11.81 -17.19 -0.84
C LEU A 71 -10.38 -16.84 -1.21
N PHE A 72 -9.69 -17.70 -1.94
CA PHE A 72 -8.39 -17.38 -2.54
C PHE A 72 -8.45 -17.45 -4.06
N SER A 73 -7.86 -16.47 -4.73
CA SER A 73 -7.66 -16.53 -6.19
C SER A 73 -6.24 -16.11 -6.57
N GLY A 74 -5.63 -16.92 -7.44
CA GLY A 74 -4.41 -16.57 -8.17
C GLY A 74 -4.69 -15.99 -9.56
N GLU A 75 -5.95 -15.83 -9.94
CA GLU A 75 -6.37 -15.31 -11.24
C GLU A 75 -6.51 -13.78 -11.20
N SER A 76 -6.48 -13.15 -12.38
CA SER A 76 -6.64 -11.69 -12.51
C SER A 76 -8.08 -11.22 -12.31
N THR A 77 -9.05 -12.13 -12.28
CA THR A 77 -10.47 -11.85 -12.01
C THR A 77 -11.02 -12.91 -11.08
N LEU A 78 -12.06 -12.55 -10.32
CA LEU A 78 -12.76 -13.50 -9.45
C LEU A 78 -13.96 -14.11 -10.17
N LYS A 79 -14.11 -15.42 -10.05
CA LYS A 79 -15.27 -16.18 -10.53
C LYS A 79 -16.38 -16.21 -9.48
N CYS A 80 -16.02 -16.36 -8.21
CA CYS A 80 -16.95 -16.36 -7.09
C CYS A 80 -17.30 -14.93 -6.67
N ASN A 81 -18.48 -14.76 -6.08
CA ASN A 81 -18.89 -13.48 -5.52
C ASN A 81 -18.11 -13.22 -4.22
N LYS A 82 -17.20 -12.24 -4.24
CA LYS A 82 -16.39 -11.87 -3.08
C LYS A 82 -17.20 -11.49 -1.84
N HIS A 83 -18.45 -11.03 -1.99
CA HIS A 83 -19.29 -10.63 -0.87
C HIS A 83 -19.87 -11.78 -0.06
N ASP A 84 -19.79 -13.01 -0.56
CA ASP A 84 -20.30 -14.20 0.13
C ASP A 84 -19.32 -14.70 1.21
N TYR A 85 -18.06 -14.22 1.19
CA TYR A 85 -16.99 -14.69 2.07
C TYR A 85 -16.64 -13.68 3.16
N THR A 86 -16.21 -14.19 4.32
CA THR A 86 -15.71 -13.35 5.41
C THR A 86 -14.46 -12.58 4.99
N CYS A 87 -13.52 -13.24 4.31
CA CYS A 87 -12.26 -12.65 3.88
C CYS A 87 -11.84 -13.19 2.51
N VAL A 88 -11.33 -12.34 1.64
CA VAL A 88 -10.92 -12.69 0.27
C VAL A 88 -9.45 -12.38 0.10
N LEU A 89 -8.64 -13.39 -0.18
CA LEU A 89 -7.20 -13.31 -0.38
C LEU A 89 -6.93 -13.23 -1.89
N TRP A 90 -6.57 -12.05 -2.38
CA TRP A 90 -6.49 -11.80 -3.83
C TRP A 90 -5.46 -10.71 -4.18
N GLY A 91 -5.04 -10.67 -5.44
CA GLY A 91 -4.12 -9.67 -6.01
C GLY A 91 -4.75 -8.30 -6.24
N GLU A 92 -5.32 -7.73 -5.18
CA GLU A 92 -5.92 -6.40 -5.14
C GLU A 92 -5.59 -5.72 -3.79
N ARG A 93 -5.31 -4.41 -3.77
CA ARG A 93 -5.08 -3.68 -2.51
C ARG A 93 -6.26 -3.80 -1.55
N ASN A 94 -5.98 -3.70 -0.24
CA ASN A 94 -6.95 -3.92 0.82
C ASN A 94 -8.20 -3.05 0.61
N ASN A 95 -9.37 -3.67 0.64
CA ASN A 95 -10.66 -2.99 0.55
C ASN A 95 -11.78 -3.87 1.11
N LYS A 96 -12.61 -3.33 1.99
CA LYS A 96 -13.75 -4.06 2.58
C LYS A 96 -13.29 -5.40 3.18
N ASN A 97 -13.64 -6.53 2.57
CA ASN A 97 -13.25 -7.88 2.99
C ASN A 97 -12.09 -8.48 2.18
N VAL A 98 -11.51 -7.74 1.23
CA VAL A 98 -10.35 -8.16 0.44
C VAL A 98 -9.05 -7.80 1.15
N VAL A 99 -8.18 -8.79 1.30
CA VAL A 99 -6.80 -8.65 1.78
C VAL A 99 -5.84 -8.95 0.63
N ASN A 100 -4.91 -8.03 0.43
CA ASN A 100 -3.96 -8.07 -0.67
C ASN A 100 -2.93 -9.19 -0.49
N VAL A 101 -3.06 -10.23 -1.32
CA VAL A 101 -2.13 -11.35 -1.43
C VAL A 101 -1.83 -11.56 -2.91
N PRO A 102 -0.86 -10.81 -3.47
CA PRO A 102 -0.37 -11.08 -4.82
C PRO A 102 0.12 -12.53 -4.93
N LEU A 103 -0.15 -13.19 -6.08
CA LEU A 103 0.18 -14.61 -6.26
C LEU A 103 1.67 -14.90 -6.02
N PHE A 104 2.55 -13.97 -6.36
CA PHE A 104 3.99 -14.14 -6.12
C PHE A 104 4.33 -14.31 -4.64
N ILE A 105 3.55 -13.73 -3.72
CA ILE A 105 3.77 -13.87 -2.27
C ILE A 105 3.49 -15.30 -1.83
N SER A 106 2.34 -15.86 -2.22
CA SER A 106 2.02 -17.25 -1.90
C SER A 106 3.03 -18.20 -2.57
N TYR A 107 3.48 -17.89 -3.78
CA TYR A 107 4.51 -18.65 -4.49
C TYR A 107 5.86 -18.68 -3.75
N ILE A 108 6.40 -17.53 -3.34
CA ILE A 108 7.71 -17.48 -2.67
C ILE A 108 7.70 -18.11 -1.28
N TYR A 109 6.58 -18.04 -0.56
CA TYR A 109 6.44 -18.69 0.74
C TYR A 109 6.27 -20.21 0.60
N THR A 110 5.44 -20.66 -0.35
CA THR A 110 5.26 -22.08 -0.68
C THR A 110 6.60 -22.75 -0.98
N ASN A 111 7.46 -22.09 -1.75
CA ASN A 111 8.72 -22.65 -2.21
C ASN A 111 9.94 -22.24 -1.38
N ASN A 112 9.75 -21.58 -0.23
CA ASN A 112 10.83 -21.10 0.64
C ASN A 112 11.86 -20.17 -0.06
N PHE A 113 11.42 -19.39 -1.04
CA PHE A 113 12.27 -18.49 -1.83
C PHE A 113 12.54 -17.13 -1.20
N VAL A 114 11.89 -16.78 -0.09
CA VAL A 114 12.11 -15.49 0.59
C VAL A 114 13.60 -15.28 0.88
N LYS A 115 14.26 -16.25 1.53
CA LYS A 115 15.70 -16.14 1.85
C LYS A 115 16.57 -16.04 0.59
N SER A 116 16.21 -16.75 -0.47
CA SER A 116 16.94 -16.70 -1.75
C SER A 116 16.89 -15.32 -2.40
N LEU A 117 15.75 -14.62 -2.32
CA LEU A 117 15.58 -13.26 -2.87
C LEU A 117 16.20 -12.19 -1.97
N GLU A 118 16.18 -12.39 -0.65
CA GLU A 118 16.79 -11.45 0.31
C GLU A 118 18.32 -11.56 0.36
N THR A 119 18.87 -12.74 0.06
CA THR A 119 20.32 -12.96 0.08
C THR A 119 20.96 -12.35 -1.16
N LYS A 120 21.83 -11.35 -0.97
CA LYS A 120 22.64 -10.81 -2.05
C LYS A 120 23.62 -11.87 -2.56
N LYS A 121 23.56 -12.14 -3.86
CA LYS A 121 24.54 -12.96 -4.58
C LYS A 121 25.19 -12.07 -5.62
N GLU A 122 26.52 -11.97 -5.58
CA GLU A 122 27.25 -11.22 -6.58
C GLU A 122 27.33 -12.04 -7.88
N ILE A 123 26.77 -11.48 -8.94
CA ILE A 123 26.82 -12.02 -10.29
C ILE A 123 27.96 -11.32 -11.01
N THR A 124 28.92 -12.10 -11.48
CA THR A 124 30.10 -11.61 -12.21
C THR A 124 30.16 -12.09 -13.66
N THR A 125 29.35 -13.10 -14.00
CA THR A 125 29.36 -13.74 -15.31
C THR A 125 28.17 -13.27 -16.15
N ILE A 126 28.45 -12.82 -17.37
CA ILE A 126 27.44 -12.43 -18.35
C ILE A 126 26.95 -13.68 -19.10
N PRO A 127 25.63 -13.90 -19.22
CA PRO A 127 25.11 -15.00 -20.00
C PRO A 127 25.35 -14.85 -21.51
N ALA A 128 25.65 -15.97 -22.17
CA ALA A 128 25.96 -15.99 -23.61
C ALA A 128 24.74 -15.72 -24.50
N HIS A 129 23.56 -16.20 -24.11
CA HIS A 129 22.34 -16.03 -24.90
C HIS A 129 21.59 -14.74 -24.55
N ASP A 130 20.79 -14.21 -25.47
CA ASP A 130 20.16 -12.91 -25.28
C ASP A 130 18.83 -13.03 -24.53
N VAL A 131 17.79 -13.64 -25.11
CA VAL A 131 16.43 -13.60 -24.56
C VAL A 131 15.83 -15.00 -24.43
N CYS A 132 15.26 -15.30 -23.27
CA CYS A 132 14.40 -16.45 -23.02
C CYS A 132 12.91 -16.05 -22.97
N VAL A 133 12.04 -16.85 -23.58
CA VAL A 133 10.58 -16.75 -23.50
C VAL A 133 9.99 -18.11 -23.17
N ILE A 134 9.25 -18.18 -22.07
CA ILE A 134 8.58 -19.40 -21.59
C ILE A 134 7.09 -19.09 -21.44
N ILE A 135 6.34 -19.27 -22.52
CA ILE A 135 4.87 -19.09 -22.53
C ILE A 135 4.21 -20.23 -23.29
N SER A 136 3.01 -20.61 -22.85
CA SER A 136 2.24 -21.66 -23.50
C SER A 136 1.28 -21.13 -24.57
N ASN A 137 0.86 -19.87 -24.49
CA ASN A 137 -0.11 -19.26 -25.39
C ASN A 137 0.21 -17.77 -25.61
N PRO A 138 0.14 -17.26 -26.86
CA PRO A 138 0.35 -15.85 -27.17
C PRO A 138 -0.84 -14.93 -26.83
N ARG A 139 -1.82 -15.34 -26.02
CA ARG A 139 -2.95 -14.47 -25.64
C ARG A 139 -2.47 -13.09 -25.14
N GLY A 140 -3.14 -12.03 -25.61
CA GLY A 140 -2.86 -10.63 -25.30
C GLY A 140 -2.23 -9.88 -26.47
N ILE A 141 -2.82 -8.72 -26.83
CA ILE A 141 -2.30 -7.87 -27.91
C ILE A 141 -0.95 -7.26 -27.53
N GLU A 142 -0.77 -6.95 -26.25
CA GLU A 142 0.45 -6.39 -25.70
C GLU A 142 1.61 -7.39 -25.81
N ARG A 143 1.37 -8.63 -25.39
CA ARG A 143 2.36 -9.70 -25.48
C ARG A 143 2.78 -9.98 -26.92
N THR A 144 1.83 -10.11 -27.83
CA THR A 144 2.12 -10.39 -29.24
C THR A 144 2.83 -9.23 -29.92
N THR A 145 2.40 -7.99 -29.66
CA THR A 145 3.05 -6.78 -30.19
C THR A 145 4.50 -6.69 -29.72
N PHE A 146 4.74 -6.88 -28.43
CA PHE A 146 6.09 -6.84 -27.86
C PHE A 146 6.98 -7.94 -28.46
N LEU A 147 6.51 -9.19 -28.51
CA LEU A 147 7.29 -10.32 -29.03
C LEU A 147 7.61 -10.17 -30.53
N ASN A 148 6.65 -9.71 -31.33
CA ASN A 148 6.87 -9.50 -32.77
C ASN A 148 7.91 -8.41 -33.04
N GLU A 149 7.95 -7.36 -32.23
CA GLU A 149 9.00 -6.34 -32.35
C GLU A 149 10.34 -6.88 -31.83
N LEU A 150 10.35 -7.59 -30.70
CA LEU A 150 11.54 -8.17 -30.10
C LEU A 150 12.30 -9.11 -31.06
N GLU A 151 11.57 -9.94 -31.80
CA GLU A 151 12.12 -10.89 -32.79
C GLU A 151 12.89 -10.22 -33.93
N LYS A 152 12.65 -8.93 -34.21
CA LYS A 152 13.39 -8.18 -35.24
C LYS A 152 14.80 -7.82 -34.81
N HIS A 153 15.06 -7.76 -33.50
CA HIS A 153 16.31 -7.24 -32.93
C HIS A 153 17.10 -8.31 -32.16
N PHE A 154 16.44 -9.38 -31.69
CA PHE A 154 17.07 -10.41 -30.87
C PHE A 154 16.83 -11.82 -31.39
N ARG A 155 17.81 -12.70 -31.19
CA ARG A 155 17.59 -14.15 -31.28
C ARG A 155 16.88 -14.62 -30.01
N VAL A 156 15.60 -14.95 -30.14
CA VAL A 156 14.75 -15.35 -29.02
C VAL A 156 14.73 -16.88 -28.87
N CYS A 157 15.00 -17.37 -27.67
CA CYS A 157 14.80 -18.76 -27.29
C CYS A 157 13.38 -18.94 -26.75
N TYR A 158 12.57 -19.72 -27.46
CA TYR A 158 11.22 -20.07 -27.08
C TYR A 158 11.21 -21.48 -26.49
N ALA A 159 11.05 -21.56 -25.18
CA ALA A 159 11.12 -22.81 -24.42
C ALA A 159 9.76 -23.28 -23.88
N GLY A 160 8.69 -22.49 -24.09
CA GLY A 160 7.30 -22.91 -23.86
C GLY A 160 6.66 -23.57 -25.09
N ASN A 161 5.33 -23.81 -25.06
CA ASN A 161 4.61 -24.35 -26.22
C ASN A 161 4.56 -23.36 -27.40
N TYR A 162 4.53 -22.07 -27.10
CA TYR A 162 4.45 -21.05 -28.15
C TYR A 162 5.80 -20.87 -28.85
N LYS A 163 5.78 -20.95 -30.20
CA LYS A 163 6.94 -20.78 -31.09
C LYS A 163 8.19 -21.58 -30.66
N ASN A 164 7.99 -22.72 -30.01
CA ASN A 164 9.07 -23.53 -29.44
C ASN A 164 10.21 -23.75 -30.45
N ASN A 165 11.45 -23.52 -30.01
CA ASN A 165 12.63 -23.70 -30.85
C ASN A 165 13.80 -24.42 -30.15
N ILE A 166 13.49 -25.18 -29.09
CA ILE A 166 14.48 -25.99 -28.34
C ILE A 166 14.27 -27.51 -28.53
N GLY A 167 13.34 -27.92 -29.40
CA GLY A 167 13.03 -29.33 -29.68
C GLY A 167 12.00 -29.96 -28.74
N GLY A 168 11.29 -29.15 -27.94
CA GLY A 168 10.29 -29.59 -26.97
C GLY A 168 10.06 -28.55 -25.88
N THR A 169 8.98 -28.66 -25.11
CA THR A 169 8.80 -27.77 -23.95
C THR A 169 9.84 -28.02 -22.89
N LEU A 170 10.30 -26.96 -22.23
CA LEU A 170 11.13 -27.08 -21.04
C LEU A 170 10.42 -27.96 -20.00
N VAL A 171 11.06 -29.08 -19.65
CA VAL A 171 10.49 -30.13 -18.79
C VAL A 171 10.54 -29.80 -17.30
N PRO A 172 11.64 -29.21 -16.75
CA PRO A 172 11.70 -28.85 -15.34
C PRO A 172 10.54 -27.96 -14.88
N GLN A 173 10.02 -28.21 -13.68
CA GLN A 173 9.01 -27.35 -13.07
C GLN A 173 9.63 -25.98 -12.74
N TYR A 174 8.81 -24.92 -12.81
CA TYR A 174 9.28 -23.54 -12.75
C TYR A 174 9.81 -23.09 -11.38
N ASN A 175 9.70 -23.94 -10.35
CA ASN A 175 10.24 -23.73 -9.01
C ASN A 175 11.50 -24.58 -8.73
N THR A 176 12.09 -25.25 -9.72
CA THR A 176 13.26 -26.12 -9.49
C THR A 176 14.58 -25.48 -9.91
N GLN A 177 15.68 -25.98 -9.34
CA GLN A 177 17.01 -25.49 -9.68
C GLN A 177 17.36 -25.77 -11.14
N GLU A 178 16.87 -26.86 -11.74
CA GLU A 178 17.07 -27.17 -13.16
C GLU A 178 16.41 -26.13 -14.07
N TYR A 179 15.21 -25.64 -13.70
CA TYR A 179 14.58 -24.53 -14.40
C TYR A 179 15.42 -23.26 -14.30
N PHE A 180 15.85 -22.88 -13.08
CA PHE A 180 16.67 -21.68 -12.88
C PHE A 180 18.02 -21.78 -13.62
N ASN A 181 18.63 -22.98 -13.67
CA ASN A 181 19.86 -23.26 -14.41
C ASN A 181 19.68 -23.19 -15.93
N PHE A 182 18.50 -23.49 -16.45
CA PHE A 182 18.23 -23.28 -17.88
C PHE A 182 18.09 -21.78 -18.19
N VAL A 183 17.34 -21.07 -17.35
CA VAL A 183 17.02 -19.65 -17.55
C VAL A 183 18.23 -18.74 -17.33
N ASN A 184 19.13 -19.07 -16.40
CA ASN A 184 20.31 -18.25 -16.11
C ASN A 184 21.33 -18.14 -17.26
N ARG A 185 21.16 -18.90 -18.34
CA ARG A 185 22.00 -18.84 -19.55
C ARG A 185 21.65 -17.67 -20.48
N PHE A 186 20.62 -16.89 -20.15
CA PHE A 186 20.09 -15.78 -20.94
C PHE A 186 20.25 -14.45 -20.21
N LYS A 187 20.54 -13.37 -20.95
CA LYS A 187 20.63 -12.02 -20.36
C LYS A 187 19.27 -11.51 -19.88
N PHE A 188 18.20 -11.87 -20.60
CA PHE A 188 16.84 -11.40 -20.35
C PHE A 188 15.80 -12.52 -20.37
N ILE A 189 14.71 -12.33 -19.62
CA ILE A 189 13.51 -13.17 -19.71
C ILE A 189 12.26 -12.31 -19.85
N VAL A 190 11.41 -12.64 -20.81
CA VAL A 190 10.12 -11.96 -20.98
C VAL A 190 9.14 -12.48 -19.92
N SER A 191 8.72 -11.58 -19.03
CA SER A 191 7.90 -11.84 -17.85
C SER A 191 6.60 -11.05 -17.91
N MET A 192 5.83 -11.24 -18.98
CA MET A 192 4.56 -10.51 -19.18
C MET A 192 3.38 -11.28 -18.60
N GLU A 193 2.59 -10.61 -17.77
CA GLU A 193 1.35 -11.15 -17.22
C GLU A 193 0.26 -11.31 -18.28
N ASN A 194 -0.83 -11.98 -17.93
CA ASN A 194 -1.97 -12.19 -18.83
C ASN A 194 -2.90 -10.98 -18.91
N SER A 195 -2.95 -10.16 -17.86
CA SER A 195 -3.64 -8.88 -17.83
C SER A 195 -2.92 -7.92 -16.87
N ARG A 196 -3.39 -6.68 -16.85
CA ARG A 196 -2.83 -5.58 -16.08
C ARG A 196 -3.83 -5.17 -14.99
N GLU A 197 -3.61 -5.68 -13.79
CA GLU A 197 -4.45 -5.42 -12.62
C GLU A 197 -3.63 -4.84 -11.46
N ASP A 198 -4.34 -4.37 -10.42
CA ASP A 198 -3.81 -3.59 -9.29
C ASP A 198 -2.53 -4.16 -8.66
N THR A 199 -2.57 -5.40 -8.17
CA THR A 199 -1.39 -6.10 -7.60
C THR A 199 -1.23 -7.51 -8.15
N TYR A 200 -1.68 -7.75 -9.39
CA TYR A 200 -1.52 -9.03 -10.09
C TYR A 200 -0.07 -9.22 -10.55
N ILE A 201 0.75 -9.77 -9.66
CA ILE A 201 2.15 -10.12 -9.88
C ILE A 201 2.28 -11.61 -9.57
N THR A 202 2.81 -12.37 -10.52
CA THR A 202 2.85 -13.83 -10.47
C THR A 202 4.28 -14.38 -10.35
N GLU A 203 4.43 -15.70 -10.46
CA GLU A 203 5.72 -16.39 -10.51
C GLU A 203 6.62 -15.91 -11.66
N LYS A 204 6.06 -15.37 -12.76
CA LYS A 204 6.82 -15.02 -13.97
C LYS A 204 7.96 -14.06 -13.68
N LEU A 205 7.64 -12.94 -13.00
CA LEU A 205 8.65 -11.95 -12.61
C LEU A 205 9.66 -12.55 -11.63
N ILE A 206 9.17 -13.30 -10.63
CA ILE A 206 10.01 -13.88 -9.58
C ILE A 206 10.98 -14.91 -10.13
N ASN A 207 10.56 -15.73 -11.09
CA ASN A 207 11.40 -16.75 -11.70
C ASN A 207 12.59 -16.14 -12.45
N GLY A 208 12.42 -14.97 -13.08
CA GLY A 208 13.53 -14.23 -13.66
C GLY A 208 14.52 -13.73 -12.61
N LEU A 209 14.01 -13.21 -11.48
CA LEU A 209 14.83 -12.74 -10.36
C LEU A 209 15.60 -13.89 -9.69
N LEU A 210 14.95 -15.03 -9.45
CA LEU A 210 15.56 -16.24 -8.88
C LEU A 210 16.62 -16.85 -9.79
N SER A 211 16.48 -16.66 -11.10
CA SER A 211 17.46 -17.12 -12.09
C SER A 211 18.67 -16.17 -12.23
N ASN A 212 18.71 -15.07 -11.47
CA ASN A 212 19.76 -14.03 -11.54
C ASN A 212 19.95 -13.44 -12.94
N ILE A 213 18.84 -13.11 -13.60
CA ILE A 213 18.83 -12.43 -14.90
C ILE A 213 17.87 -11.24 -14.87
N ILE A 214 17.80 -10.46 -15.95
CA ILE A 214 16.97 -9.26 -16.01
C ILE A 214 15.58 -9.60 -16.57
N PRO A 215 14.49 -9.51 -15.79
CA PRO A 215 13.14 -9.67 -16.31
C PRO A 215 12.74 -8.45 -17.16
N VAL A 216 12.01 -8.70 -18.25
CA VAL A 216 11.29 -7.69 -19.02
C VAL A 216 9.81 -7.85 -18.71
N TYR A 217 9.28 -6.95 -17.90
CA TYR A 217 8.00 -7.10 -17.23
C TYR A 217 6.92 -6.21 -17.84
N TRP A 218 5.69 -6.74 -17.91
CA TRP A 218 4.46 -6.02 -18.18
C TRP A 218 3.33 -6.67 -17.38
N GLY A 219 2.50 -5.88 -16.71
CA GLY A 219 1.45 -6.37 -15.82
C GLY A 219 1.05 -5.29 -14.83
N CYS A 220 1.28 -5.51 -13.55
CA CYS A 220 0.97 -4.59 -12.45
C CYS A 220 1.72 -3.24 -12.56
N GLU A 221 0.98 -2.11 -12.52
CA GLU A 221 1.56 -0.76 -12.51
C GLU A 221 2.39 -0.49 -11.25
N ASN A 222 1.91 -1.02 -10.14
CA ASN A 222 2.46 -0.82 -8.80
C ASN A 222 3.53 -1.86 -8.45
N VAL A 223 4.08 -2.58 -9.44
CA VAL A 223 5.11 -3.61 -9.23
C VAL A 223 6.33 -3.08 -8.46
N HIS A 224 6.64 -1.80 -8.64
CA HIS A 224 7.75 -1.12 -7.99
C HIS A 224 7.58 -0.95 -6.47
N HIS A 225 6.36 -1.11 -5.95
CA HIS A 225 6.10 -1.18 -4.50
C HIS A 225 6.59 -2.48 -3.85
N TYR A 226 6.82 -3.51 -4.67
CA TYR A 226 7.21 -4.86 -4.23
C TYR A 226 8.61 -5.23 -4.70
N ILE A 227 8.96 -4.91 -5.95
CA ILE A 227 10.24 -5.23 -6.56
C ILE A 227 10.96 -3.94 -6.92
N ASN A 228 12.25 -3.86 -6.65
CA ASN A 228 13.07 -2.71 -7.01
C ASN A 228 13.02 -2.46 -8.51
N LYS A 229 12.65 -1.23 -8.91
CA LYS A 229 12.58 -0.81 -10.32
C LYS A 229 13.91 -0.94 -11.08
N GLU A 230 15.04 -0.98 -10.37
CA GLU A 230 16.36 -1.19 -10.96
C GLU A 230 16.67 -2.67 -11.24
N ARG A 231 15.75 -3.61 -10.95
CA ARG A 231 15.94 -5.06 -11.17
C ARG A 231 15.23 -5.67 -12.34
N PHE A 232 14.40 -4.89 -13.03
CA PHE A 232 13.67 -5.35 -14.19
C PHE A 232 13.42 -4.19 -15.15
N LEU A 233 13.21 -4.51 -16.42
CA LEU A 233 12.80 -3.55 -17.43
C LEU A 233 11.28 -3.49 -17.42
N ASN A 234 10.72 -2.35 -16.99
CA ASN A 234 9.28 -2.18 -16.86
C ASN A 234 8.68 -1.59 -18.14
N LEU A 235 7.92 -2.41 -18.87
CA LEU A 235 7.09 -1.94 -19.98
C LEU A 235 5.78 -1.37 -19.40
N ASN A 236 5.81 -0.08 -19.04
CA ASN A 236 4.63 0.60 -18.48
C ASN A 236 3.48 0.68 -19.48
N ASN A 237 3.77 0.94 -20.75
CA ASN A 237 2.76 0.99 -21.81
C ASN A 237 3.29 0.24 -23.01
N ILE A 238 2.43 -0.49 -23.71
CA ILE A 238 2.84 -1.22 -24.92
C ILE A 238 3.43 -0.30 -25.99
N ASN A 239 3.02 0.97 -26.02
CA ASN A 239 3.59 1.98 -26.91
C ASN A 239 5.06 2.27 -26.63
N ASN A 240 5.58 1.95 -25.44
CA ASN A 240 7.00 2.08 -25.09
C ASN A 240 7.84 0.86 -25.51
N THR A 241 7.30 -0.07 -26.32
CA THR A 241 8.02 -1.28 -26.78
C THR A 241 9.38 -0.94 -27.40
N GLY A 242 9.45 0.05 -28.30
CA GLY A 242 10.70 0.45 -28.94
C GLY A 242 11.75 0.99 -27.97
N GLU A 243 11.32 1.72 -26.93
CA GLU A 243 12.21 2.24 -25.89
C GLU A 243 12.79 1.11 -25.02
N ILE A 244 11.95 0.14 -24.65
CA ILE A 244 12.39 -1.04 -23.90
C ILE A 244 13.37 -1.88 -24.71
N ILE A 245 13.09 -2.12 -25.98
CA ILE A 245 13.99 -2.86 -26.88
C ILE A 245 15.32 -2.12 -27.04
N LYS A 246 15.30 -0.79 -27.21
CA LYS A 246 16.51 0.03 -27.25
C LYS A 246 17.33 -0.10 -25.96
N LYS A 247 16.68 -0.10 -24.80
CA LYS A 247 17.34 -0.31 -23.50
C LYS A 247 17.91 -1.73 -23.37
N MET A 248 17.20 -2.75 -23.85
CA MET A 248 17.73 -4.13 -23.90
C MET A 248 18.98 -4.23 -24.77
N LEU A 249 19.00 -3.56 -25.94
CA LEU A 249 20.16 -3.53 -26.83
C LEU A 249 21.36 -2.84 -26.16
N ALA A 250 21.14 -1.70 -25.51
CA ALA A 250 22.19 -1.01 -24.76
C ALA A 250 22.79 -1.89 -23.66
N LEU A 251 21.94 -2.57 -22.87
CA LEU A 251 22.39 -3.48 -21.81
C LEU A 251 23.09 -4.73 -22.36
N LYS A 252 22.70 -5.22 -23.54
CA LYS A 252 23.38 -6.34 -24.20
C LYS A 252 24.82 -5.98 -24.57
N GLU A 253 25.04 -4.77 -25.08
CA GLU A 253 26.37 -4.30 -25.52
C GLU A 253 27.23 -3.74 -24.36
N ASN A 254 26.62 -3.43 -23.21
CA ASN A 254 27.30 -2.93 -22.03
C ASN A 254 27.20 -3.89 -20.84
N SER A 255 28.19 -4.79 -20.72
CA SER A 255 28.29 -5.76 -19.63
C SER A 255 28.26 -5.12 -18.24
N GLN A 256 28.87 -3.95 -18.05
CA GLN A 256 28.92 -3.31 -16.73
C GLN A 256 27.54 -2.81 -16.31
N GLU A 257 26.78 -2.20 -17.22
CA GLU A 257 25.41 -1.77 -16.92
C GLU A 257 24.48 -2.97 -16.67
N TRP A 258 24.64 -4.05 -17.43
CA TRP A 258 23.91 -5.29 -17.16
C TRP A 258 24.24 -5.86 -15.77
N LEU A 259 25.53 -5.89 -15.40
CA LEU A 259 25.97 -6.34 -14.08
C LEU A 259 25.45 -5.44 -12.96
N ASN A 260 25.45 -4.13 -13.15
CA ASN A 260 24.90 -3.18 -12.18
C ASN A 260 23.41 -3.46 -11.96
N MET A 261 22.67 -3.68 -13.05
CA MET A 261 21.23 -3.94 -12.99
C MET A 261 20.92 -5.29 -12.33
N VAL A 262 21.62 -6.38 -12.69
CA VAL A 262 21.34 -7.71 -12.11
C VAL A 262 21.72 -7.79 -10.61
N ASN A 263 22.73 -7.03 -10.18
CA ASN A 263 23.24 -7.04 -8.80
C ASN A 263 22.53 -6.06 -7.85
N ALA A 264 21.62 -5.22 -8.34
CA ALA A 264 20.84 -4.36 -7.46
C ALA A 264 19.98 -5.17 -6.44
N ASN A 265 19.48 -4.52 -5.40
CA ASN A 265 18.56 -5.17 -4.45
C ASN A 265 17.30 -5.66 -5.18
N VAL A 266 16.82 -6.87 -4.89
CA VAL A 266 15.52 -7.38 -5.38
C VAL A 266 14.37 -6.53 -4.86
N PHE A 267 14.37 -6.25 -3.56
CA PHE A 267 13.33 -5.46 -2.90
C PHE A 267 13.72 -3.98 -2.86
N PRO A 268 12.74 -3.05 -2.87
CA PRO A 268 13.02 -1.62 -3.00
C PRO A 268 13.70 -0.98 -1.80
N ASN A 269 13.67 -1.61 -0.62
CA ASN A 269 14.36 -1.12 0.57
C ASN A 269 15.86 -1.47 0.58
N ASN A 270 16.61 -0.72 1.38
CA ASN A 270 18.08 -0.82 1.46
C ASN A 270 18.53 -2.16 2.04
N GLU A 271 17.73 -2.75 2.92
CA GLU A 271 17.97 -4.04 3.57
C GLU A 271 17.72 -5.23 2.64
N ASN A 272 17.17 -5.00 1.45
CA ASN A 272 16.74 -6.04 0.52
C ASN A 272 15.81 -7.08 1.19
N LYS A 273 14.77 -6.59 1.88
CA LYS A 273 13.81 -7.41 2.61
C LYS A 273 12.41 -7.37 2.01
N LEU A 274 11.70 -8.48 2.08
CA LEU A 274 10.30 -8.52 1.69
C LEU A 274 9.45 -7.72 2.69
N GLU A 275 8.76 -6.67 2.23
CA GLU A 275 7.88 -5.87 3.09
C GLU A 275 6.50 -6.51 3.30
N ARG A 276 5.96 -7.22 2.30
CA ARG A 276 4.65 -7.86 2.38
C ARG A 276 4.76 -9.27 2.97
N THR A 277 4.98 -9.36 4.28
CA THR A 277 5.19 -10.64 4.97
C THR A 277 3.87 -11.34 5.36
N LEU A 278 3.95 -12.62 5.76
CA LEU A 278 2.82 -13.32 6.39
C LEU A 278 2.26 -12.60 7.62
N GLU A 279 3.10 -11.90 8.38
CA GLU A 279 2.66 -11.12 9.54
C GLU A 279 1.81 -9.92 9.13
N ASN A 280 2.18 -9.26 8.03
CA ASN A 280 1.38 -8.16 7.50
C ASN A 280 0.04 -8.66 6.97
N ILE A 281 0.04 -9.78 6.24
CA ILE A 281 -1.19 -10.38 5.72
C ILE A 281 -2.09 -10.83 6.87
N ALA A 282 -1.53 -11.49 7.90
CA ALA A 282 -2.28 -11.93 9.06
C ALA A 282 -2.92 -10.75 9.82
N ASN A 283 -2.21 -9.63 9.97
CA ASN A 283 -2.75 -8.43 10.59
C ASN A 283 -3.89 -7.80 9.78
N ASP A 284 -3.78 -7.78 8.46
CA ASP A 284 -4.87 -7.28 7.60
C ASP A 284 -6.10 -8.19 7.68
N ILE A 285 -5.90 -9.51 7.71
CA ILE A 285 -7.00 -10.47 7.95
C ILE A 285 -7.64 -10.18 9.32
N LYS A 286 -6.84 -9.98 10.39
CA LYS A 286 -7.38 -9.62 11.71
C LYS A 286 -8.22 -8.35 11.66
N CYS A 287 -7.84 -7.34 10.87
CA CYS A 287 -8.64 -6.13 10.69
C CYS A 287 -10.00 -6.42 10.02
N VAL A 288 -10.05 -7.36 9.07
CA VAL A 288 -11.31 -7.79 8.42
C VAL A 288 -12.19 -8.59 9.39
N LEU A 289 -11.60 -9.49 10.18
CA LEU A 289 -12.35 -10.38 11.07
C LEU A 289 -12.86 -9.70 12.34
N ASN A 290 -12.17 -8.66 12.80
CA ASN A 290 -12.37 -8.06 14.10
C ASN A 290 -13.21 -6.78 14.05
N LYS A 291 -13.97 -6.54 15.11
CA LYS A 291 -14.79 -5.33 15.30
C LYS A 291 -14.26 -4.42 16.41
N LYS A 292 -13.14 -4.76 17.04
CA LYS A 292 -12.49 -3.98 18.11
C LYS A 292 -11.66 -2.84 17.53
N CYS A 293 -12.35 -1.89 16.92
CA CYS A 293 -11.84 -0.62 16.46
C CYS A 293 -12.99 0.39 16.48
N TRP A 294 -12.70 1.67 16.29
CA TRP A 294 -13.76 2.65 16.05
C TRP A 294 -14.48 2.36 14.72
N ASN A 295 -15.79 2.58 14.71
CA ASN A 295 -16.67 2.19 13.60
C ASN A 295 -16.17 2.74 12.26
N HIS A 296 -16.21 1.91 11.22
CA HIS A 296 -15.86 2.25 9.84
C HIS A 296 -14.39 2.60 9.58
N ILE A 297 -13.52 2.62 10.60
CA ILE A 297 -12.09 2.88 10.42
C ILE A 297 -11.40 1.64 9.87
N SER A 298 -10.70 1.82 8.75
CA SER A 298 -9.94 0.76 8.09
C SER A 298 -8.54 0.60 8.68
N GLN A 299 -7.89 1.72 9.04
CA GLN A 299 -6.58 1.72 9.69
C GLN A 299 -6.37 3.05 10.44
N ILE A 300 -5.59 2.99 11.53
CA ILE A 300 -5.08 4.12 12.29
C ILE A 300 -3.57 4.22 12.06
N CYS A 301 -3.12 5.41 11.67
CA CYS A 301 -1.73 5.72 11.36
C CYS A 301 -1.22 6.80 12.31
N CYS A 302 -0.20 6.50 13.08
CA CYS A 302 0.41 7.40 14.04
C CYS A 302 1.78 7.85 13.51
N VAL A 303 1.99 9.17 13.46
CA VAL A 303 3.28 9.81 13.21
C VAL A 303 4.16 9.60 14.44
N SER A 304 4.69 8.39 14.58
CA SER A 304 5.49 7.97 15.71
C SER A 304 6.43 6.83 15.34
N ASN A 305 7.57 6.74 16.01
CA ASN A 305 8.54 5.66 15.83
C ASN A 305 8.89 5.02 17.18
N PRO A 306 8.55 3.74 17.41
CA PRO A 306 8.86 3.05 18.67
C PRO A 306 10.34 3.05 19.06
N LYS A 307 11.26 3.19 18.10
CA LYS A 307 12.70 3.26 18.36
C LYS A 307 13.14 4.65 18.82
N PHE A 308 12.55 5.71 18.29
CA PHE A 308 12.97 7.08 18.55
C PHE A 308 12.15 7.77 19.66
N GLU A 309 10.91 7.34 19.89
CA GLU A 309 10.03 7.86 20.95
C GLU A 309 9.27 6.73 21.69
N PRO A 310 9.99 5.80 22.35
CA PRO A 310 9.39 4.61 22.98
C PRO A 310 8.31 4.97 24.02
N GLU A 311 8.51 6.03 24.80
CA GLU A 311 7.55 6.47 25.81
C GLU A 311 6.23 6.93 25.18
N ARG A 312 6.28 7.75 24.13
CA ARG A 312 5.08 8.21 23.41
C ARG A 312 4.36 7.07 22.71
N CYS A 313 5.11 6.14 22.10
CA CYS A 313 4.52 4.92 21.57
C CYS A 313 3.79 4.10 22.63
N ASN A 314 4.36 3.96 23.83
CA ASN A 314 3.69 3.25 24.92
C ASN A 314 2.43 3.98 25.40
N MET A 315 2.44 5.31 25.46
CA MET A 315 1.24 6.11 25.77
C MET A 315 0.13 5.89 24.75
N LEU A 316 0.46 5.92 23.45
CA LEU A 316 -0.51 5.62 22.39
C LEU A 316 -1.07 4.21 22.51
N LYS A 317 -0.21 3.20 22.77
CA LYS A 317 -0.65 1.81 22.98
C LYS A 317 -1.65 1.70 24.12
N GLU A 318 -1.39 2.34 25.25
CA GLU A 318 -2.30 2.35 26.39
C GLU A 318 -3.59 3.12 26.09
N LEU A 319 -3.52 4.23 25.33
CA LEU A 319 -4.70 4.97 24.87
C LEU A 319 -5.61 4.06 24.03
N PHE A 320 -5.09 3.41 23.00
CA PHE A 320 -5.87 2.56 22.11
C PHE A 320 -6.43 1.32 22.84
N LYS A 321 -5.64 0.72 23.72
CA LYS A 321 -6.09 -0.39 24.58
C LYS A 321 -7.28 0.01 25.45
N ARG A 322 -7.26 1.20 26.07
CA ARG A 322 -8.39 1.73 26.86
C ARG A 322 -9.64 1.99 26.01
N GLN A 323 -9.46 2.22 24.72
CA GLN A 323 -10.54 2.42 23.76
C GLN A 323 -10.96 1.12 23.06
N ASN A 324 -10.46 -0.04 23.53
CA ASN A 324 -10.75 -1.36 22.95
C ASN A 324 -10.46 -1.41 21.44
N VAL A 325 -9.35 -0.80 21.04
CA VAL A 325 -8.80 -0.85 19.67
C VAL A 325 -7.68 -1.88 19.65
N ASP A 326 -7.81 -2.88 18.79
CA ASP A 326 -6.82 -3.94 18.66
C ASP A 326 -5.59 -3.50 17.83
N GLU A 327 -4.41 -4.02 18.20
CA GLU A 327 -3.11 -3.59 17.64
C GLU A 327 -2.99 -3.77 16.12
N CYS A 328 -3.74 -4.69 15.51
CA CYS A 328 -3.71 -4.90 14.07
C CYS A 328 -4.17 -3.65 13.28
N PHE A 329 -5.04 -2.82 13.88
CA PHE A 329 -5.54 -1.58 13.29
C PHE A 329 -4.55 -0.41 13.35
N ILE A 330 -3.40 -0.58 14.01
CA ILE A 330 -2.52 0.53 14.34
C ILE A 330 -1.19 0.39 13.59
N LYS A 331 -0.72 1.50 13.00
CA LYS A 331 0.60 1.62 12.39
C LYS A 331 1.34 2.82 12.95
N TYR A 332 2.58 2.59 13.35
CA TYR A 332 3.49 3.64 13.80
C TYR A 332 4.50 3.90 12.68
N ILE A 333 4.35 5.03 11.99
CA ILE A 333 5.14 5.37 10.81
C ILE A 333 5.74 6.76 11.01
N SER A 334 7.04 6.79 11.24
CA SER A 334 7.83 8.02 11.31
C SER A 334 9.27 7.67 10.91
N PRO A 335 9.57 7.60 9.60
CA PRO A 335 10.88 7.22 9.12
C PRO A 335 11.95 8.29 9.34
N THR A 336 11.54 9.54 9.59
CA THR A 336 12.46 10.67 9.76
C THR A 336 12.29 11.34 11.11
N TYR A 337 13.41 11.80 11.68
CA TYR A 337 13.49 12.74 12.81
C TYR A 337 14.46 13.86 12.45
N LYS A 338 14.42 14.95 13.20
CA LYS A 338 15.35 16.10 13.07
C LYS A 338 16.80 15.71 12.79
N HIS A 339 17.33 14.74 13.54
CA HIS A 339 18.73 14.28 13.43
C HIS A 339 19.01 13.38 12.21
N THR A 340 17.96 12.91 11.54
CA THR A 340 18.05 12.09 10.31
C THR A 340 17.95 12.92 9.03
N ILE A 341 17.52 14.18 9.12
CA ILE A 341 17.40 15.07 7.96
C ILE A 341 18.80 15.55 7.56
N THR A 342 19.33 14.99 6.47
CA THR A 342 20.59 15.45 5.86
C THR A 342 20.40 16.76 5.12
N LYS A 343 21.51 17.46 4.82
CA LYS A 343 21.49 18.66 3.98
C LYS A 343 20.91 18.40 2.60
N GLU A 344 21.16 17.23 2.04
CA GLU A 344 20.60 16.81 0.75
C GLU A 344 19.08 16.65 0.83
N ILE A 345 18.56 15.92 1.84
CA ILE A 345 17.11 15.78 2.06
C ILE A 345 16.47 17.17 2.23
N TYR A 346 17.09 18.04 3.03
CA TYR A 346 16.58 19.39 3.26
C TYR A 346 16.48 20.20 1.95
N ASN A 347 17.58 20.26 1.19
CA ASN A 347 17.64 21.04 -0.05
C ASN A 347 16.75 20.47 -1.17
N ASN A 348 16.58 19.14 -1.23
CA ASN A 348 15.72 18.51 -2.23
C ASN A 348 14.23 18.80 -1.98
N ASN A 349 13.84 19.01 -0.72
CA ASN A 349 12.45 19.25 -0.34
C ASN A 349 12.11 20.74 -0.15
N ILE A 350 13.09 21.59 0.11
CA ILE A 350 12.90 23.03 0.32
C ILE A 350 13.60 23.81 -0.79
N LYS A 351 12.81 24.15 -1.80
CA LYS A 351 13.24 24.95 -2.97
C LYS A 351 13.19 26.44 -2.67
N GLU A 352 12.21 26.86 -1.87
CA GLU A 352 12.02 28.26 -1.47
C GLU A 352 11.59 28.37 -0.01
N GLN A 353 12.16 29.32 0.75
CA GLN A 353 11.87 29.55 2.17
C GLN A 353 10.61 30.40 2.35
N GLN A 354 9.45 29.88 1.96
CA GLN A 354 8.15 30.57 2.08
C GLN A 354 7.80 30.94 3.52
N VAL A 355 8.31 30.19 4.50
CA VAL A 355 8.20 30.48 5.94
C VAL A 355 8.75 31.85 6.33
N LEU A 356 9.66 32.45 5.55
CA LEU A 356 10.20 33.79 5.81
C LEU A 356 9.15 34.91 5.69
N ARG A 357 7.99 34.61 5.10
CA ARG A 357 6.82 35.50 5.11
C ARG A 357 6.08 35.50 6.46
N LEU A 358 6.32 34.48 7.30
CA LEU A 358 5.66 34.26 8.58
C LEU A 358 6.58 34.61 9.76
N ARG A 359 7.89 34.35 9.63
CA ARG A 359 8.90 34.59 10.69
C ARG A 359 10.30 34.78 10.12
N ASN A 360 11.21 35.39 10.90
CA ASN A 360 12.58 35.70 10.48
C ASN A 360 13.56 34.51 10.47
N THR A 361 13.06 33.28 10.58
CA THR A 361 13.89 32.07 10.65
C THR A 361 13.47 31.06 9.60
N PRO A 362 14.42 30.35 8.98
CA PRO A 362 14.10 29.36 7.95
C PRO A 362 13.38 28.15 8.53
N MET A 363 12.88 27.30 7.64
CA MET A 363 12.25 26.03 8.00
C MET A 363 13.22 25.20 8.85
N ARG A 364 12.76 24.76 10.02
CA ARG A 364 13.52 23.92 10.94
C ARG A 364 13.52 22.49 10.43
N LEU A 365 14.59 21.75 10.75
CA LEU A 365 14.72 20.34 10.41
C LEU A 365 13.57 19.49 10.98
N GLY A 366 13.10 19.78 12.20
CA GLY A 366 11.96 19.10 12.82
C GLY A 366 10.63 19.37 12.12
N GLU A 367 10.43 20.58 11.57
CA GLU A 367 9.22 20.91 10.80
C GLU A 367 9.20 20.14 9.47
N LEU A 368 10.34 20.08 8.76
CA LEU A 368 10.44 19.24 7.56
C LEU A 368 10.27 17.75 7.89
N SER A 369 10.83 17.30 9.02
CA SER A 369 10.67 15.91 9.47
C SER A 369 9.20 15.55 9.69
N LEU A 370 8.44 16.39 10.39
CA LEU A 370 7.00 16.20 10.58
C LEU A 370 6.28 16.10 9.22
N PHE A 371 6.60 16.99 8.30
CA PHE A 371 6.03 17.02 6.95
C PHE A 371 6.25 15.69 6.20
N LEU A 372 7.49 15.20 6.19
CA LEU A 372 7.86 13.93 5.55
C LEU A 372 7.20 12.74 6.22
N ASN A 373 7.04 12.76 7.55
CA ASN A 373 6.37 11.70 8.27
C ASN A 373 4.86 11.67 7.97
N TYR A 374 4.18 12.81 7.87
CA TYR A 374 2.78 12.86 7.40
C TYR A 374 2.65 12.26 6.01
N LYS A 375 3.49 12.71 5.08
CA LYS A 375 3.54 12.18 3.71
C LYS A 375 3.72 10.65 3.72
N ALA A 376 4.63 10.13 4.53
CA ALA A 376 4.88 8.69 4.64
C ALA A 376 3.67 7.89 5.16
N ASN A 377 2.89 8.43 6.10
CA ASN A 377 1.64 7.79 6.58
C ASN A 377 0.60 7.74 5.46
N LEU A 378 0.44 8.83 4.71
CA LEU A 378 -0.48 8.89 3.58
C LEU A 378 -0.05 7.95 2.43
N GLU A 379 1.25 7.91 2.11
CA GLU A 379 1.82 6.99 1.10
C GLU A 379 1.64 5.54 1.50
N TYR A 380 1.79 5.20 2.79
CA TYR A 380 1.49 3.87 3.30
C TYR A 380 0.03 3.48 3.05
N ILE A 381 -0.92 4.38 3.31
CA ILE A 381 -2.34 4.13 3.04
C ILE A 381 -2.57 3.93 1.53
N ALA A 382 -2.07 4.83 0.70
CA ALA A 382 -2.21 4.75 -0.76
C ALA A 382 -1.60 3.48 -1.37
N LYS A 383 -0.46 3.02 -0.82
CA LYS A 383 0.23 1.79 -1.23
C LYS A 383 -0.56 0.53 -0.88
N ASN A 384 -1.25 0.49 0.26
CA ASN A 384 -1.84 -0.75 0.80
C ASN A 384 -3.35 -0.85 0.62
N TYR A 385 -4.05 0.27 0.48
CA TYR A 385 -5.51 0.35 0.37
C TYR A 385 -5.95 0.96 -0.96
N LYS A 386 -7.22 0.72 -1.32
CA LYS A 386 -7.90 1.35 -2.45
C LYS A 386 -9.26 1.96 -2.13
N ASP A 387 -9.68 1.88 -0.86
CA ASP A 387 -10.92 2.43 -0.32
C ASP A 387 -10.80 2.49 1.22
N GLY A 388 -11.68 3.24 1.89
CA GLY A 388 -11.82 3.26 3.35
C GLY A 388 -11.72 4.63 4.01
N MET A 389 -11.92 4.62 5.33
CA MET A 389 -11.74 5.76 6.24
C MET A 389 -10.54 5.52 7.15
N PHE A 390 -9.71 6.54 7.32
CA PHE A 390 -8.42 6.42 8.01
C PHE A 390 -8.26 7.53 9.05
N LEU A 391 -7.70 7.16 10.20
CA LEU A 391 -7.28 8.13 11.20
C LEU A 391 -5.78 8.34 11.10
N VAL A 392 -5.36 9.61 11.06
CA VAL A 392 -3.94 9.99 11.13
C VAL A 392 -3.74 10.86 12.35
N PHE A 393 -2.82 10.44 13.24
CA PHE A 393 -2.57 11.10 14.51
C PHE A 393 -1.09 11.49 14.67
N GLU A 394 -0.84 12.63 15.31
CA GLU A 394 0.47 12.92 15.92
C GLU A 394 0.68 12.07 17.17
N SER A 395 1.95 11.98 17.61
CA SER A 395 2.31 11.10 18.73
C SER A 395 1.91 11.63 20.12
N ASP A 396 1.38 12.84 20.22
CA ASP A 396 0.95 13.49 21.47
C ASP A 396 -0.56 13.75 21.57
N ILE A 397 -1.35 12.94 20.86
CA ILE A 397 -2.80 12.94 21.03
C ILE A 397 -3.22 12.45 22.43
N LEU A 398 -4.27 13.08 22.96
CA LEU A 398 -4.98 12.69 24.17
C LEU A 398 -6.47 12.57 23.86
N LEU A 399 -7.21 11.85 24.70
CA LEU A 399 -8.66 11.75 24.58
C LEU A 399 -9.32 13.09 24.92
N GLY A 400 -10.23 13.53 24.05
CA GLY A 400 -11.08 14.69 24.26
C GLY A 400 -12.31 14.35 25.11
N LYS A 401 -13.07 15.37 25.50
CA LYS A 401 -14.24 15.22 26.38
C LYS A 401 -15.39 14.43 25.72
N ASP A 402 -15.45 14.44 24.38
CA ASP A 402 -16.56 13.86 23.61
C ASP A 402 -16.21 12.48 23.01
N ILE A 403 -15.07 11.88 23.40
CA ILE A 403 -14.57 10.60 22.85
C ILE A 403 -15.62 9.47 22.87
N ASN A 404 -16.47 9.42 23.89
CA ASN A 404 -17.49 8.38 24.03
C ASN A 404 -18.54 8.41 22.90
N ASN A 405 -18.66 9.54 22.19
CA ASN A 405 -19.57 9.71 21.06
C ASN A 405 -18.92 9.42 19.70
N LEU A 406 -17.62 9.11 19.64
CA LEU A 406 -16.87 8.98 18.38
C LEU A 406 -17.46 7.94 17.43
N ASN A 407 -17.90 6.78 17.94
CA ASN A 407 -18.50 5.74 17.10
C ASN A 407 -19.83 6.17 16.48
N GLU A 408 -20.66 6.90 17.23
CA GLU A 408 -21.92 7.43 16.73
C GLU A 408 -21.67 8.51 15.69
N PHE A 409 -20.69 9.39 15.94
CA PHE A 409 -20.21 10.39 14.99
C PHE A 409 -19.78 9.75 13.67
N LEU A 410 -18.85 8.79 13.71
CA LEU A 410 -18.33 8.09 12.51
C LEU A 410 -19.46 7.43 11.72
N THR A 411 -20.42 6.83 12.41
CA THR A 411 -21.59 6.21 11.79
C THR A 411 -22.47 7.24 11.08
N SER A 412 -22.67 8.41 11.69
CA SER A 412 -23.52 9.48 11.15
C SER A 412 -22.94 10.19 9.92
N ILE A 413 -21.61 10.15 9.74
CA ILE A 413 -20.91 10.89 8.68
C ILE A 413 -20.37 9.99 7.56
N LYS A 414 -20.29 8.66 7.72
CA LYS A 414 -19.61 7.76 6.76
C LYS A 414 -20.07 7.94 5.30
N ASP A 415 -21.37 8.13 5.08
CA ASP A 415 -21.99 8.24 3.74
C ASP A 415 -22.15 9.70 3.28
N LYS A 416 -21.81 10.68 4.13
CA LYS A 416 -21.87 12.11 3.79
C LYS A 416 -20.69 12.50 2.89
N ASP A 417 -20.86 13.57 2.14
CA ASP A 417 -19.88 14.05 1.16
C ASP A 417 -18.83 14.98 1.81
N TRP A 418 -17.79 14.38 2.40
CA TRP A 418 -16.62 15.06 2.97
C TRP A 418 -15.32 14.40 2.50
N ASP A 419 -14.23 15.17 2.45
CA ASP A 419 -12.91 14.65 2.08
C ASP A 419 -12.00 14.45 3.31
N LEU A 420 -11.99 15.42 4.23
CA LEU A 420 -11.17 15.46 5.45
C LEU A 420 -11.93 16.10 6.61
N ILE A 421 -11.85 15.53 7.80
CA ILE A 421 -12.42 16.13 9.01
C ILE A 421 -11.33 16.25 10.09
N HIS A 422 -11.20 17.44 10.66
CA HIS A 422 -10.45 17.66 11.89
C HIS A 422 -11.34 17.27 13.08
N ILE A 423 -10.87 16.31 13.88
CA ILE A 423 -11.61 15.72 15.02
C ILE A 423 -10.97 16.05 16.38
N GLY A 424 -9.95 16.91 16.36
CA GLY A 424 -9.23 17.41 17.53
C GLY A 424 -9.83 18.67 18.16
N MET A 425 -9.01 19.34 18.95
CA MET A 425 -9.38 20.39 19.92
C MET A 425 -10.47 21.36 19.45
N TYR A 426 -11.46 21.56 20.31
CA TYR A 426 -12.48 22.58 20.17
C TYR A 426 -11.84 23.98 20.15
N CYS A 427 -11.98 24.68 19.02
CA CYS A 427 -11.60 26.08 18.91
C CYS A 427 -12.87 26.93 18.97
N ASP A 428 -12.91 27.96 19.83
CA ASP A 428 -14.04 28.90 19.93
C ASP A 428 -14.39 29.56 18.57
N GLY A 429 -13.49 29.48 17.60
CA GLY A 429 -13.63 29.96 16.23
C GLY A 429 -14.19 28.96 15.20
N ILE A 430 -14.55 27.72 15.57
CA ILE A 430 -15.14 26.75 14.63
C ILE A 430 -16.40 27.34 13.98
N TRP A 431 -17.18 28.12 14.74
CA TRP A 431 -18.36 28.83 14.24
C TRP A 431 -18.16 30.34 14.07
N LEU A 432 -16.92 30.82 14.08
CA LEU A 432 -16.64 32.20 13.68
C LEU A 432 -16.27 32.22 12.19
N GLY A 433 -16.92 33.11 11.44
CA GLY A 433 -16.49 33.46 10.09
C GLY A 433 -15.08 34.03 10.08
N HIS A 434 -14.53 34.22 8.88
CA HIS A 434 -13.13 34.66 8.70
C HIS A 434 -12.78 35.90 9.55
N GLN A 435 -12.05 35.71 10.66
CA GLN A 435 -11.52 36.82 11.46
C GLN A 435 -10.11 37.25 11.04
N HIS A 436 -9.49 36.54 10.09
CA HIS A 436 -8.14 36.85 9.65
C HIS A 436 -8.15 37.53 8.28
N SER A 437 -7.77 38.80 8.28
CA SER A 437 -7.31 39.59 7.14
C SER A 437 -5.95 39.13 6.59
N TRP A 438 -5.35 38.09 7.20
CA TRP A 438 -4.06 37.55 6.83
C TRP A 438 -4.22 36.13 6.27
N PHE A 439 -4.21 36.03 4.95
CA PHE A 439 -4.04 34.77 4.23
C PHE A 439 -2.54 34.56 4.08
N PRO A 440 -1.94 33.61 4.81
CA PRO A 440 -0.48 33.43 4.82
C PRO A 440 0.08 33.09 3.43
N THR A 441 -0.77 32.51 2.59
CA THR A 441 -0.57 32.10 1.19
C THR A 441 -0.92 33.20 0.18
N GLY A 442 -1.58 34.27 0.62
CA GLY A 442 -2.05 35.39 -0.23
C GLY A 442 -3.33 35.13 -1.03
N TYR A 443 -4.02 33.99 -0.84
CA TYR A 443 -5.14 33.59 -1.70
C TYR A 443 -6.51 34.10 -1.22
N VAL A 444 -6.74 35.40 -1.35
CA VAL A 444 -7.87 36.09 -0.70
C VAL A 444 -9.15 36.11 -1.57
N GLU A 445 -9.03 36.21 -2.90
CA GLU A 445 -10.19 36.57 -3.74
C GLU A 445 -11.21 35.44 -3.98
N ARG A 446 -10.76 34.19 -4.21
CA ARG A 446 -11.69 33.08 -4.50
C ARG A 446 -12.46 32.61 -3.27
N VAL A 447 -11.79 32.59 -2.12
CA VAL A 447 -12.35 32.11 -0.85
C VAL A 447 -13.37 33.12 -0.29
N LYS A 448 -13.17 34.42 -0.54
CA LYS A 448 -14.13 35.48 -0.18
C LYS A 448 -15.54 35.24 -0.75
N HIS A 449 -15.66 34.74 -1.97
CA HIS A 449 -16.96 34.43 -2.58
C HIS A 449 -17.68 33.26 -1.92
N ILE A 450 -16.93 32.30 -1.36
CA ILE A 450 -17.49 31.15 -0.63
C ILE A 450 -18.00 31.60 0.75
N TYR A 451 -17.30 32.54 1.39
CA TYR A 451 -17.69 33.13 2.67
C TYR A 451 -18.57 34.39 2.54
N ASN A 452 -19.29 34.59 1.43
CA ASN A 452 -20.17 35.73 1.24
C ASN A 452 -21.04 35.96 2.50
N ASN A 453 -20.75 37.05 3.24
CA ASN A 453 -21.32 37.49 4.53
C ASN A 453 -20.64 37.08 5.86
N ASN A 454 -19.36 36.67 5.89
CA ASN A 454 -18.66 36.33 7.14
C ASN A 454 -19.33 35.19 7.94
N THR A 455 -20.05 34.29 7.29
CA THR A 455 -20.70 33.15 7.94
C THR A 455 -19.96 31.85 7.64
N ASN A 456 -19.94 30.92 8.61
CA ASN A 456 -19.45 29.56 8.37
C ASN A 456 -20.29 28.86 7.31
N VAL A 457 -19.69 27.84 6.68
CA VAL A 457 -20.41 26.98 5.74
C VAL A 457 -20.70 25.66 6.45
N GLU A 458 -21.97 25.40 6.72
CA GLU A 458 -22.49 24.13 7.25
C GLU A 458 -23.34 23.49 6.14
N ASP A 459 -22.72 22.71 5.25
CA ASP A 459 -23.35 22.22 4.02
C ASP A 459 -23.64 20.71 4.03
N ILE A 460 -23.15 19.97 5.03
CA ILE A 460 -23.40 18.52 5.19
C ILE A 460 -24.01 18.15 6.55
N THR A 461 -24.20 19.12 7.43
CA THR A 461 -24.96 19.00 8.70
C THR A 461 -25.93 20.17 8.82
N SER A 462 -26.74 20.15 9.87
CA SER A 462 -27.68 21.22 10.23
C SER A 462 -27.71 21.42 11.73
N SER A 463 -28.34 22.50 12.18
CA SER A 463 -28.57 22.79 13.61
C SER A 463 -29.35 21.69 14.35
N ASN A 464 -30.04 20.81 13.62
CA ASN A 464 -30.81 19.70 14.19
C ASN A 464 -29.99 18.41 14.29
N ASP A 465 -28.82 18.34 13.64
CA ASP A 465 -27.94 17.20 13.76
C ASP A 465 -27.22 17.23 15.11
N LYS A 466 -27.09 16.04 15.73
CA LYS A 466 -26.34 15.88 16.98
C LYS A 466 -24.87 16.28 16.82
N PHE A 467 -24.27 15.86 15.71
CA PHE A 467 -22.89 16.17 15.37
C PHE A 467 -22.86 17.16 14.22
N ARG A 468 -22.24 18.30 14.47
CA ARG A 468 -22.21 19.41 13.51
C ARG A 468 -20.80 19.62 12.98
N LEU A 469 -20.72 19.94 11.69
CA LEU A 469 -19.49 20.11 10.94
C LEU A 469 -19.45 21.48 10.28
N SER A 470 -18.42 22.27 10.58
CA SER A 470 -18.18 23.53 9.88
C SER A 470 -17.12 23.34 8.82
N ARG A 471 -17.43 23.65 7.55
CA ARG A 471 -16.46 23.69 6.46
C ARG A 471 -15.50 24.86 6.66
N LYS A 472 -14.20 24.61 6.49
CA LYS A 472 -13.13 25.61 6.65
C LYS A 472 -12.05 25.44 5.57
N PHE A 473 -11.45 26.55 5.17
CA PHE A 473 -10.31 26.57 4.23
C PHE A 473 -8.95 26.80 4.93
N ASN A 474 -8.96 26.92 6.25
CA ASN A 474 -7.76 27.05 7.06
C ASN A 474 -7.70 25.97 8.13
N THR A 475 -6.48 25.68 8.57
CA THR A 475 -6.20 24.88 9.76
C THR A 475 -5.10 25.56 10.58
N ARG A 476 -5.09 25.29 11.88
CA ARG A 476 -4.05 25.76 12.84
C ARG A 476 -3.32 24.62 13.54
N CYS A 477 -3.78 23.39 13.37
CA CYS A 477 -3.14 22.20 13.89
C CYS A 477 -3.40 21.02 12.94
N THR A 478 -2.55 20.01 13.06
CA THR A 478 -2.57 18.81 12.22
C THR A 478 -2.79 17.54 13.02
N ASP A 479 -3.03 17.65 14.33
CA ASP A 479 -2.92 16.58 15.32
C ASP A 479 -3.77 15.35 15.08
N SER A 480 -5.00 15.53 14.57
CA SER A 480 -5.99 14.46 14.48
C SER A 480 -6.92 14.63 13.30
N PHE A 481 -6.64 13.83 12.25
CA PHE A 481 -7.39 13.86 11.01
C PHE A 481 -8.13 12.56 10.74
N LEU A 482 -9.36 12.71 10.27
CA LEU A 482 -10.14 11.65 9.65
C LEU A 482 -10.16 11.87 8.12
N TRP A 483 -9.65 10.90 7.38
CA TRP A 483 -9.49 10.95 5.93
C TRP A 483 -10.35 9.90 5.23
N LYS A 484 -10.90 10.24 4.05
CA LYS A 484 -11.30 9.22 3.06
C LYS A 484 -10.13 8.88 2.14
N TYR A 485 -10.07 7.64 1.66
CA TYR A 485 -9.02 7.18 0.74
C TYR A 485 -8.82 8.10 -0.47
N ASN A 486 -9.91 8.44 -1.20
CA ASN A 486 -9.82 9.25 -2.41
C ASN A 486 -9.22 10.64 -2.13
N SER A 487 -9.50 11.20 -0.96
CA SER A 487 -8.94 12.47 -0.49
C SER A 487 -7.44 12.39 -0.28
N ILE A 488 -6.95 11.28 0.29
CA ILE A 488 -5.53 11.01 0.46
C ILE A 488 -4.83 10.96 -0.89
N VAL A 489 -5.41 10.25 -1.87
CA VAL A 489 -4.83 10.16 -3.23
C VAL A 489 -4.76 11.54 -3.88
N LYS A 490 -5.83 12.36 -3.80
CA LYS A 490 -5.84 13.73 -4.32
C LYS A 490 -4.74 14.58 -3.67
N TYR A 491 -4.63 14.53 -2.34
CA TYR A 491 -3.64 15.32 -1.60
C TYR A 491 -2.20 14.86 -1.85
N LEU A 492 -1.95 13.55 -1.94
CA LEU A 492 -0.63 13.02 -2.32
C LEU A 492 -0.25 13.43 -3.74
N ASN A 493 -1.19 13.43 -4.68
CA ASN A 493 -0.92 13.92 -6.04
C ASN A 493 -0.47 15.38 -6.01
N TRP A 494 -1.13 16.23 -5.21
CA TRP A 494 -0.71 17.61 -4.99
C TRP A 494 0.72 17.69 -4.45
N MET A 495 1.03 16.93 -3.39
CA MET A 495 2.36 16.91 -2.75
C MET A 495 3.47 16.38 -3.66
N ASN A 496 3.16 15.44 -4.55
CA ASN A 496 4.14 14.76 -5.39
C ASN A 496 4.36 15.46 -6.75
N THR A 497 3.37 16.20 -7.26
CA THR A 497 3.39 16.68 -8.65
C THR A 497 3.14 18.17 -8.81
N ILE A 498 2.42 18.81 -7.89
CA ILE A 498 1.99 20.22 -8.05
C ILE A 498 2.82 21.13 -7.15
N GLU A 499 2.72 20.95 -5.83
CA GLU A 499 3.43 21.78 -4.86
C GLU A 499 4.48 20.94 -4.14
N THR A 500 5.66 20.87 -4.73
CA THR A 500 6.76 20.04 -4.24
C THR A 500 7.71 20.80 -3.31
N ASN A 501 7.40 22.06 -2.95
CA ASN A 501 8.19 22.84 -2.01
C ASN A 501 7.60 22.77 -0.59
N PHE A 502 8.32 22.12 0.33
CA PHE A 502 7.93 22.00 1.74
C PHE A 502 8.56 23.10 2.61
N GLY A 503 8.75 24.29 2.02
CA GLY A 503 9.40 25.44 2.61
C GLY A 503 8.53 26.29 3.54
N VAL A 504 7.40 25.76 3.99
CA VAL A 504 6.42 26.39 4.89
C VAL A 504 5.87 25.33 5.84
N PRO A 505 5.43 25.66 7.07
CA PRO A 505 4.90 24.65 7.98
C PRO A 505 3.65 23.94 7.43
N MET A 506 3.42 22.70 7.88
CA MET A 506 2.44 21.76 7.29
C MET A 506 1.01 22.30 7.27
N ASP A 507 0.57 22.94 8.35
CA ASP A 507 -0.73 23.60 8.47
C ASP A 507 -0.96 24.65 7.38
N TYR A 508 0.03 25.53 7.16
CA TYR A 508 -0.01 26.54 6.10
C TYR A 508 0.04 25.92 4.69
N TYR A 509 0.83 24.86 4.51
CA TYR A 509 0.86 24.12 3.26
C TYR A 509 -0.51 23.50 2.93
N MET A 510 -1.18 22.91 3.92
CA MET A 510 -2.54 22.39 3.78
C MET A 510 -3.55 23.51 3.45
N CYS A 511 -3.42 24.68 4.08
CA CYS A 511 -4.24 25.83 3.73
C CYS A 511 -4.11 26.19 2.24
N ASN A 512 -2.88 26.25 1.71
CA ASN A 512 -2.64 26.49 0.27
C ASN A 512 -3.35 25.44 -0.62
N PHE A 513 -3.34 24.17 -0.21
CA PHE A 513 -4.07 23.12 -0.92
C PHE A 513 -5.59 23.36 -0.87
N PHE A 514 -6.18 23.61 0.30
CA PHE A 514 -7.62 23.83 0.43
C PHE A 514 -8.11 25.06 -0.34
N GLU A 515 -7.35 26.16 -0.30
CA GLU A 515 -7.70 27.40 -0.99
C GLU A 515 -7.65 27.27 -2.52
N LYS A 516 -6.75 26.41 -3.05
CA LYS A 516 -6.63 26.14 -4.49
C LYS A 516 -7.53 25.00 -4.97
N ASN A 517 -8.04 24.18 -4.07
CA ASN A 517 -8.91 23.05 -4.35
C ASN A 517 -10.22 23.22 -3.58
N ILE A 518 -10.99 24.26 -3.93
CA ILE A 518 -12.19 24.65 -3.16
C ILE A 518 -13.23 23.53 -3.05
N ASP A 519 -13.27 22.61 -4.02
CA ASP A 519 -14.16 21.45 -4.02
C ASP A 519 -13.72 20.35 -3.05
N PHE A 520 -12.50 20.43 -2.50
CA PHE A 520 -12.04 19.56 -1.43
C PHE A 520 -12.72 19.97 -0.12
N LYS A 521 -13.62 19.12 0.36
CA LYS A 521 -14.49 19.40 1.49
C LYS A 521 -13.82 19.06 2.82
N HIS A 522 -13.12 20.06 3.36
CA HIS A 522 -12.47 20.02 4.66
C HIS A 522 -13.37 20.62 5.76
N TYR A 523 -13.56 19.88 6.85
CA TYR A 523 -14.43 20.27 7.96
C TYR A 523 -13.73 20.22 9.31
N TRP A 524 -14.27 20.98 10.26
CA TRP A 524 -14.01 20.84 11.69
C TRP A 524 -15.23 20.26 12.38
N SER A 525 -14.98 19.28 13.25
CA SER A 525 -15.97 18.78 14.19
C SER A 525 -16.22 19.80 15.29
N ASN A 526 -17.50 20.00 15.64
CA ASN A 526 -17.86 20.75 16.84
C ASN A 526 -17.48 19.99 18.13
N ASP A 527 -17.60 18.66 18.09
CA ASP A 527 -17.26 17.77 19.19
C ASP A 527 -15.75 17.54 19.29
N GLU A 528 -15.24 17.54 20.51
CA GLU A 528 -13.82 17.37 20.83
C GLU A 528 -13.53 15.90 21.16
N PHE A 529 -13.19 15.12 20.15
CA PHE A 529 -12.86 13.70 20.32
C PHE A 529 -11.41 13.51 20.79
N PHE A 530 -10.51 14.39 20.35
CA PHE A 530 -9.08 14.35 20.69
C PHE A 530 -8.54 15.73 21.08
N LYS A 531 -7.42 15.73 21.80
CA LYS A 531 -6.67 16.93 22.20
C LYS A 531 -5.19 16.75 21.89
N GLN A 532 -4.49 17.85 21.65
CA GLN A 532 -3.05 17.85 21.46
C GLN A 532 -2.34 18.24 22.77
N ALA A 533 -1.56 17.32 23.35
CA ALA A 533 -0.89 17.57 24.63
C ALA A 533 0.10 18.74 24.57
N SER A 534 0.80 18.91 23.44
CA SER A 534 1.78 19.99 23.26
C SER A 534 1.17 21.38 23.16
N ASN A 535 0.04 21.52 22.45
CA ASN A 535 -0.67 22.80 22.40
C ASN A 535 -1.25 23.20 23.77
N LEU A 536 -1.58 22.22 24.61
CA LEU A 536 -2.06 22.46 25.97
C LEU A 536 -0.92 22.67 26.99
N GLY A 537 0.35 22.65 26.55
CA GLY A 537 1.51 22.77 27.43
C GLY A 537 1.71 21.59 28.39
N ILE A 538 1.05 20.46 28.13
CA ILE A 538 1.11 19.25 28.97
C ILE A 538 2.41 18.48 28.69
N MET A 539 2.85 18.44 27.42
CA MET A 539 4.07 17.72 27.00
C MET A 539 4.78 18.43 25.83
N PRO A 540 6.11 18.51 25.76
CA PRO A 540 6.82 19.07 24.61
C PRO A 540 6.72 18.16 23.39
N SER A 541 6.67 18.72 22.17
CA SER A 541 6.70 17.95 20.91
C SER A 541 8.02 17.18 20.77
N THR A 542 8.00 15.92 20.32
CA THR A 542 9.22 15.12 20.07
C THR A 542 9.63 15.10 18.61
N VAL A 543 8.67 15.30 17.70
CA VAL A 543 8.91 15.30 16.25
C VAL A 543 9.32 16.69 15.76
N GLN A 544 8.77 17.76 16.37
CA GLN A 544 9.04 19.14 15.96
C GLN A 544 10.24 19.79 16.68
N CYS A 545 10.72 19.21 17.80
CA CYS A 545 11.78 19.81 18.63
C CYS A 545 13.22 19.52 18.15
#